data_AF-A0A3C1TBK9-F1
#
_entry.id   AF-A0A3C1TBK9-F1
#
_cell.length_a   1.000
_cell.length_b   1.000
_cell.length_c   1.000
_cell.angle_alpha   90.00
_cell.angle_beta   90.00
_cell.angle_gamma   90.00
#
_symmetry.space_group_name_H-M   'P 1'
#
loop_
_entity.id
_entity.type
_entity.pdbx_description
1 polymer ?
#
loop_
_entity_poly.entity_id
_entity_poly.type
_entity_poly.pdbx_seq_one_letter_code
_entity_poly.pdbx_strand_id
1 'polypeptide(L)'
;MKKIIYSLIGLFLANEGFSQGCVAVRHMSCTAANAASSSEYFKQKNGQWQVSMGYRYFRSFRHYKGDAEQHERLEQNTEVINLSHALDLGISYQPSARLSFGINLPIQYNDRSSLYEHYGNAVSTNPDQKRFHTYSQGIGDMRLTASYWMLNPYKLPKFNFALGAGLKLPTGNPGVTGDFHKLNKEKQDYVINKPVDQSIQLGDGGVGFSLELQGYAQLTKTTTAYFNGYYLFNPKETNNVLRSPEATT
;
A
#
# COMPACT_ATOMS: atom_id res chain seq x y z
N MET A 1 -19.96 -19.65 26.48
CA MET A 1 -18.74 -19.24 25.73
C MET A 1 -18.79 -19.62 24.26
N LYS A 2 -18.88 -20.90 23.88
CA LYS A 2 -18.96 -21.31 22.45
C LYS A 2 -20.10 -20.64 21.65
N LYS A 3 -21.31 -20.54 22.22
CA LYS A 3 -22.47 -19.88 21.60
C LYS A 3 -22.27 -18.38 21.33
N ILE A 4 -21.53 -17.67 22.21
CA ILE A 4 -21.25 -16.23 22.07
C ILE A 4 -20.27 -16.00 20.91
N ILE A 5 -19.27 -16.89 20.77
CA ILE A 5 -18.30 -16.85 19.66
C ILE A 5 -19.00 -17.07 18.32
N TYR A 6 -19.92 -18.05 18.24
CA TYR A 6 -20.70 -18.28 17.01
C TYR A 6 -21.62 -17.10 16.66
N SER A 7 -22.23 -16.45 17.66
CA SER A 7 -23.03 -15.24 17.45
C SER A 7 -22.21 -14.05 16.95
N LEU A 8 -21.01 -13.84 17.50
CA LEU A 8 -20.10 -12.77 17.05
C LEU A 8 -19.62 -12.99 15.62
N ILE A 9 -19.29 -14.24 15.24
CA ILE A 9 -18.90 -14.57 13.86
C ILE A 9 -20.07 -14.34 12.88
N GLY A 10 -21.30 -14.67 13.27
CA GLY A 10 -22.48 -14.41 12.44
C GLY A 10 -22.77 -12.92 12.20
N LEU A 11 -22.52 -12.07 13.20
CA LEU A 11 -22.68 -10.61 13.10
C LEU A 11 -21.68 -9.95 12.13
N PHE A 12 -20.47 -10.50 12.00
CA PHE A 12 -19.48 -10.00 11.02
C PHE A 12 -19.81 -10.39 9.57
N LEU A 13 -20.57 -11.47 9.35
CA LEU A 13 -20.95 -11.94 8.00
C LEU A 13 -22.16 -11.22 7.40
N ALA A 14 -22.91 -10.46 8.20
CA ALA A 14 -24.18 -9.85 7.81
C ALA A 14 -24.10 -8.36 7.42
N ASN A 15 -22.91 -7.76 7.42
CA ASN A 15 -22.76 -6.35 7.05
C ASN A 15 -22.23 -6.24 5.62
N GLU A 16 -22.96 -5.52 4.77
CA GLU A 16 -22.40 -4.96 3.55
C GLU A 16 -21.39 -3.88 3.98
N GLY A 17 -20.10 -4.18 3.81
CA GLY A 17 -19.06 -3.21 4.08
C GLY A 17 -19.12 -2.11 3.02
N PHE A 18 -19.35 -0.86 3.44
CA PHE A 18 -19.12 0.31 2.61
C PHE A 18 -17.61 0.43 2.32
N SER A 19 -17.12 -0.29 1.31
CA SER A 19 -15.75 -0.10 0.84
C SER A 19 -15.69 1.25 0.16
N GLN A 20 -15.03 2.22 0.79
CA GLN A 20 -14.64 3.43 0.09
C GLN A 20 -13.62 3.01 -0.97
N GLY A 21 -13.98 3.18 -2.25
CA GLY A 21 -13.09 2.86 -3.36
C GLY A 21 -11.81 3.69 -3.23
N CYS A 22 -10.73 3.06 -2.77
CA CYS A 22 -9.44 3.70 -2.75
C CYS A 22 -8.93 3.85 -4.20
N VAL A 23 -8.41 5.03 -4.51
CA VAL A 23 -7.53 5.22 -5.67
C VAL A 23 -6.41 4.18 -5.60
N ALA A 24 -5.93 3.73 -6.77
CA ALA A 24 -4.92 2.68 -6.93
C ALA A 24 -3.94 2.60 -5.74
N VAL A 25 -3.96 1.46 -5.06
CA VAL A 25 -3.22 1.20 -3.82
C VAL A 25 -1.75 1.57 -4.03
N ARG A 26 -1.31 2.66 -3.38
CA ARG A 26 0.11 2.98 -3.23
C ARG A 26 0.77 1.85 -2.46
N HIS A 27 2.02 1.52 -2.78
CA HIS A 27 2.72 0.51 -2.00
C HIS A 27 2.87 1.01 -0.56
N MET A 28 2.22 0.32 0.35
CA MET A 28 2.37 0.51 1.79
C MET A 28 2.90 -0.80 2.34
N SER A 29 3.99 -0.73 3.11
CA SER A 29 4.55 -1.90 3.78
C SER A 29 3.51 -2.45 4.76
N CYS A 30 2.74 -3.44 4.30
CA CYS A 30 1.73 -4.12 5.11
C CYS A 30 2.42 -5.01 6.15
N THR A 31 1.66 -5.45 7.16
CA THR A 31 2.10 -6.32 8.27
C THR A 31 2.92 -7.55 7.86
N ALA A 32 2.87 -7.95 6.58
CA ALA A 32 3.62 -9.07 6.02
C ALA A 32 5.15 -8.89 6.01
N ALA A 33 5.70 -7.68 5.95
CA ALA A 33 7.17 -7.49 5.86
C ALA A 33 7.92 -7.86 7.17
N ASN A 34 7.20 -7.87 8.30
CA ASN A 34 7.70 -8.33 9.61
C ASN A 34 6.84 -9.46 10.19
N ALA A 35 5.93 -10.03 9.39
CA ALA A 35 5.29 -11.29 9.73
C ALA A 35 6.35 -12.39 9.56
N ALA A 36 7.26 -12.48 10.53
CA ALA A 36 7.86 -13.75 10.86
C ALA A 36 6.69 -14.73 10.86
N SER A 37 6.69 -15.66 9.90
CA SER A 37 5.73 -16.75 9.86
C SER A 37 5.63 -17.30 11.29
N SER A 38 4.46 -17.76 11.73
CA SER A 38 4.31 -18.23 13.12
C SER A 38 5.42 -19.21 13.51
N SER A 39 5.94 -19.99 12.55
CA SER A 39 7.14 -20.85 12.65
C SER A 39 8.48 -20.16 12.94
N GLU A 40 8.72 -18.94 12.47
CA GLU A 40 9.94 -18.18 12.77
C GLU A 40 9.88 -17.50 14.13
N TYR A 41 8.70 -17.05 14.57
CA TYR A 41 8.51 -16.50 15.93
C TYR A 41 8.86 -17.52 17.02
N PHE A 42 8.55 -18.81 16.83
CA PHE A 42 8.91 -19.86 17.80
C PHE A 42 10.41 -20.15 17.89
N LYS A 43 11.20 -19.72 16.90
CA LYS A 43 12.67 -19.88 16.89
C LYS A 43 13.40 -18.65 17.43
N GLN A 44 12.72 -17.52 17.58
CA GLN A 44 13.34 -16.27 17.98
C GLN A 44 13.53 -16.20 19.49
N LYS A 45 14.79 -16.02 19.90
CA LYS A 45 15.15 -15.80 21.30
C LYS A 45 15.06 -14.29 21.58
N ASN A 46 14.63 -13.94 22.80
CA ASN A 46 14.61 -12.55 23.27
C ASN A 46 15.98 -11.89 23.06
N GLY A 47 15.96 -10.60 22.74
CA GLY A 47 17.16 -9.78 22.58
C GLY A 47 17.81 -9.87 21.20
N GLN A 48 17.16 -10.49 20.21
CA GLN A 48 17.69 -10.60 18.86
C GLN A 48 17.16 -9.48 17.95
N TRP A 49 18.05 -9.00 17.09
CA TRP A 49 17.71 -8.17 15.94
C TRP A 49 17.35 -9.06 14.75
N GLN A 50 16.36 -8.63 13.97
CA GLN A 50 16.04 -9.22 12.69
C GLN A 50 16.06 -8.16 11.63
N VAL A 51 16.59 -8.54 10.48
CA VAL A 51 16.57 -7.72 9.28
C VAL A 51 15.74 -8.48 8.25
N SER A 52 14.79 -7.79 7.64
CA SER A 52 13.95 -8.33 6.57
C SER A 52 14.11 -7.50 5.31
N MET A 53 13.98 -8.18 4.17
CA MET A 53 13.97 -7.57 2.86
C MET A 53 12.89 -8.24 2.03
N GLY A 54 11.96 -7.45 1.49
CA GLY A 54 10.89 -7.92 0.63
C GLY A 54 10.91 -7.16 -0.68
N TYR A 55 10.84 -7.86 -1.81
CA TYR A 55 10.66 -7.24 -3.11
C TYR A 55 9.26 -7.54 -3.64
N ARG A 56 8.59 -6.50 -4.16
CA ARG A 56 7.29 -6.61 -4.79
C ARG A 56 7.31 -5.94 -6.16
N TYR A 57 6.84 -6.69 -7.16
CA TYR A 57 6.40 -6.15 -8.43
C TYR A 57 4.88 -6.06 -8.44
N PHE A 58 4.34 -4.95 -8.93
CA PHE A 58 2.91 -4.73 -9.08
C PHE A 58 2.61 -4.06 -10.42
N ARG A 59 1.65 -4.61 -11.16
CA ARG A 59 1.13 -4.04 -12.40
C ARG A 59 -0.37 -3.83 -12.27
N SER A 60 -0.81 -2.59 -12.48
CA SER A 60 -2.22 -2.23 -12.61
C SER A 60 -2.49 -1.72 -14.01
N PHE A 61 -3.53 -2.22 -14.66
CA PHE A 61 -3.92 -1.85 -16.03
C PHE A 61 -5.45 -1.84 -16.24
N ARG A 62 -6.23 -2.33 -15.26
CA ARG A 62 -7.68 -2.35 -15.31
C ARG A 62 -8.23 -1.15 -14.56
N HIS A 63 -9.30 -0.58 -15.10
CA HIS A 63 -9.92 0.61 -14.53
C HIS A 63 -11.35 0.31 -14.08
N TYR A 64 -11.67 0.69 -12.85
CA TYR A 64 -13.00 0.56 -12.28
C TYR A 64 -13.56 1.95 -11.97
N LYS A 65 -14.84 2.17 -12.30
CA LYS A 65 -15.61 3.33 -11.82
C LYS A 65 -16.68 2.80 -10.87
N GLY A 66 -16.46 2.98 -9.57
CA GLY A 66 -17.25 2.26 -8.56
C GLY A 66 -16.98 0.76 -8.66
N ASP A 67 -18.04 -0.02 -8.86
CA ASP A 67 -18.03 -1.47 -9.01
C ASP A 67 -17.92 -1.95 -10.47
N ALA A 68 -18.04 -1.04 -11.45
CA ALA A 68 -18.03 -1.39 -12.87
C ALA A 68 -16.64 -1.29 -13.51
N GLU A 69 -16.13 -2.41 -14.04
CA GLU A 69 -14.92 -2.44 -14.86
C GLU A 69 -15.17 -1.75 -16.22
N GLN A 70 -14.28 -0.82 -16.58
CA GLN A 70 -14.29 -0.11 -17.86
C GLN A 70 -13.54 -0.93 -18.92
N HIS A 71 -14.18 -1.98 -19.41
CA HIS A 71 -13.62 -2.89 -20.42
C HIS A 71 -13.21 -2.16 -21.69
N GLU A 72 -13.94 -1.10 -22.06
CA GLU A 72 -13.69 -0.32 -23.27
C GLU A 72 -12.28 0.30 -23.28
N ARG A 73 -11.69 0.57 -22.10
CA ARG A 73 -10.34 1.12 -22.03
C ARG A 73 -9.28 0.15 -22.51
N LEU A 74 -9.46 -1.15 -22.25
CA LEU A 74 -8.55 -2.18 -22.73
C LEU A 74 -8.74 -2.45 -24.22
N GLU A 75 -9.99 -2.52 -24.67
CA GLU A 75 -10.32 -2.71 -26.09
C GLU A 75 -9.77 -1.57 -26.95
N GLN A 76 -9.83 -0.35 -26.44
CA GLN A 76 -9.36 0.86 -27.12
C GLN A 76 -7.89 1.20 -26.80
N ASN A 77 -7.20 0.43 -25.97
CA ASN A 77 -5.82 0.68 -25.52
C ASN A 77 -5.61 2.06 -24.81
N THR A 78 -6.66 2.59 -24.18
CA THR A 78 -6.66 3.89 -23.47
C THR A 78 -6.52 3.75 -21.94
N GLU A 79 -6.22 2.56 -21.46
CA GLU A 79 -6.03 2.27 -20.04
C GLU A 79 -4.84 3.04 -19.43
N VAL A 80 -4.83 3.18 -18.12
CA VAL A 80 -3.66 3.70 -17.41
C VAL A 80 -2.90 2.51 -16.87
N ILE A 81 -1.62 2.40 -17.21
CA ILE A 81 -0.78 1.30 -16.75
C ILE A 81 0.17 1.85 -15.70
N ASN A 82 0.05 1.35 -14.47
CA ASN A 82 1.05 1.60 -13.42
C ASN A 82 1.90 0.34 -13.25
N LEU A 83 3.22 0.51 -13.29
CA LEU A 83 4.20 -0.48 -12.90
C LEU A 83 4.89 0.01 -11.63
N SER A 84 4.94 -0.83 -10.61
CA SER A 84 5.56 -0.50 -9.33
C SER A 84 6.54 -1.60 -8.94
N HIS A 85 7.75 -1.18 -8.60
CA HIS A 85 8.80 -1.98 -8.01
C HIS A 85 9.05 -1.43 -6.61
N ALA A 86 8.83 -2.25 -5.59
CA ALA A 86 9.03 -1.86 -4.21
C ALA A 86 9.99 -2.82 -3.51
N LEU A 87 10.97 -2.27 -2.82
CA LEU A 87 11.88 -2.95 -1.92
C LEU A 87 11.59 -2.49 -0.50
N ASP A 88 10.98 -3.34 0.31
CA ASP A 88 10.74 -3.12 1.73
C ASP A 88 11.96 -3.58 2.53
N LEU A 89 12.61 -2.64 3.21
CA LEU A 89 13.68 -2.94 4.16
C LEU A 89 13.13 -2.85 5.58
N GLY A 90 13.27 -3.90 6.36
CA GLY A 90 12.78 -3.99 7.73
C GLY A 90 13.90 -4.26 8.72
N ILE A 91 13.81 -3.63 9.89
CA ILE A 91 14.59 -3.98 11.06
C ILE A 91 13.62 -4.13 12.23
N SER A 92 13.75 -5.21 12.99
CA SER A 92 12.96 -5.41 14.21
C SER A 92 13.82 -5.87 15.37
N TYR A 93 13.37 -5.53 16.58
CA TYR A 93 14.02 -5.89 17.83
C TYR A 93 12.97 -6.39 18.83
N GLN A 94 13.26 -7.53 19.45
CA GLN A 94 12.36 -8.16 20.41
C GLN A 94 13.01 -8.19 21.80
N PRO A 95 12.80 -7.17 22.65
CA PRO A 95 13.38 -7.16 24.00
C PRO A 95 12.86 -8.29 24.89
N SER A 96 11.68 -8.84 24.60
CA SER A 96 11.09 -9.94 25.34
C SER A 96 10.31 -10.87 24.41
N ALA A 97 9.82 -11.99 24.95
CA ALA A 97 9.08 -12.97 24.16
C ALA A 97 7.75 -12.44 23.64
N ARG A 98 7.29 -11.31 24.19
CA ARG A 98 5.97 -10.77 23.91
C ARG A 98 6.05 -9.44 23.17
N LEU A 99 7.00 -8.58 23.53
CA LEU A 99 7.14 -7.24 22.97
C LEU A 99 8.13 -7.23 21.81
N SER A 100 7.71 -6.64 20.69
CA SER A 100 8.53 -6.40 19.51
C SER A 100 8.42 -4.94 19.08
N PHE A 101 9.52 -4.39 18.59
CA PHE A 101 9.59 -3.10 17.91
C PHE A 101 10.08 -3.32 16.48
N GLY A 102 9.62 -2.49 15.54
CA GLY A 102 9.96 -2.61 14.13
C GLY A 102 10.05 -1.27 13.45
N ILE A 103 10.93 -1.19 12.45
CA ILE A 103 11.08 -0.09 11.50
C ILE A 103 10.99 -0.70 10.11
N ASN A 104 10.20 -0.10 9.22
CA ASN A 104 10.13 -0.47 7.81
C ASN A 104 10.32 0.76 6.93
N LEU A 105 11.22 0.65 5.96
CA LEU A 105 11.50 1.66 4.95
C LEU A 105 11.22 1.08 3.56
N PRO A 106 10.17 1.54 2.86
CA PRO A 106 9.95 1.17 1.47
C PRO A 106 10.82 2.03 0.55
N ILE A 107 11.52 1.40 -0.39
CA ILE A 107 12.17 2.05 -1.54
C ILE A 107 11.37 1.69 -2.78
N GLN A 108 10.96 2.68 -3.55
CA GLN A 108 10.03 2.50 -4.65
C GLN A 108 10.58 3.08 -5.95
N TYR A 109 10.28 2.38 -7.04
CA TYR A 109 10.34 2.89 -8.40
C TYR A 109 8.98 2.62 -9.04
N ASN A 110 8.31 3.68 -9.47
CA ASN A 110 7.01 3.60 -10.10
C ASN A 110 7.09 4.22 -11.49
N ASP A 111 6.48 3.55 -12.46
CA ASP A 111 6.26 4.03 -13.82
C ASP A 111 4.76 4.06 -14.08
N ARG A 112 4.31 5.10 -14.78
CA ARG A 112 2.93 5.27 -15.20
C ARG A 112 2.89 5.61 -16.67
N SER A 113 2.25 4.74 -17.45
CA SER A 113 1.96 4.96 -18.86
C SER A 113 0.51 5.40 -19.06
N SER A 114 0.30 6.53 -19.74
CA SER A 114 -1.04 7.00 -20.08
C SER A 114 -1.09 7.81 -21.38
N LEU A 115 -2.31 7.95 -21.92
CA LEU A 115 -2.64 8.87 -23.02
C LEU A 115 -3.34 10.12 -22.48
N TYR A 116 -4.35 9.92 -21.62
CA TYR A 116 -5.27 10.96 -21.16
C TYR A 116 -4.58 12.14 -20.48
N GLU A 117 -3.48 11.90 -19.76
CA GLU A 117 -2.74 12.94 -19.03
C GLU A 117 -1.83 13.75 -19.94
N HIS A 118 -1.61 13.25 -21.17
CA HIS A 118 -0.73 13.79 -22.18
C HIS A 118 -1.55 14.33 -23.36
N TYR A 119 -1.47 13.72 -24.54
CA TYR A 119 -2.19 14.14 -25.74
C TYR A 119 -3.70 13.88 -25.70
N GLY A 120 -4.18 13.11 -24.73
CA GLY A 120 -5.60 12.73 -24.63
C GLY A 120 -5.90 11.38 -25.29
N ASN A 121 -7.08 10.84 -24.99
CA ASN A 121 -7.53 9.54 -25.49
C ASN A 121 -8.15 9.62 -26.90
N ALA A 122 -8.72 10.76 -27.28
CA ALA A 122 -9.43 10.89 -28.55
C ALA A 122 -8.47 10.82 -29.74
N VAL A 123 -8.79 9.99 -30.74
CA VAL A 123 -8.02 9.85 -31.99
C VAL A 123 -7.90 11.18 -32.74
N SER A 124 -8.88 12.08 -32.60
CA SER A 124 -8.82 13.44 -33.17
C SER A 124 -7.64 14.27 -32.64
N THR A 125 -7.27 14.06 -31.37
CA THR A 125 -6.23 14.83 -30.67
C THR A 125 -4.91 14.05 -30.60
N ASN A 126 -4.97 12.71 -30.51
CA ASN A 126 -3.82 11.80 -30.50
C ASN A 126 -4.00 10.71 -31.57
N PRO A 127 -3.78 11.01 -32.87
CA PRO A 127 -4.05 10.08 -33.97
C PRO A 127 -3.26 8.78 -33.88
N ASP A 128 -1.99 8.87 -33.46
CA ASP A 128 -1.10 7.72 -33.33
C ASP A 128 -1.28 6.97 -32.00
N GLN A 129 -2.23 7.41 -31.15
CA GLN A 129 -2.47 6.87 -29.80
C GLN A 129 -1.18 6.75 -28.99
N LYS A 130 -0.29 7.73 -29.13
CA LYS A 130 1.02 7.75 -28.49
C LYS A 130 0.86 7.80 -26.97
N ARG A 131 1.52 6.87 -26.28
CA ARG A 131 1.60 6.81 -24.81
C ARG A 131 2.87 7.49 -24.32
N PHE A 132 2.79 8.07 -23.13
CA PHE A 132 3.93 8.67 -22.46
C PHE A 132 4.04 8.13 -21.05
N HIS A 133 5.23 8.29 -20.49
CA HIS A 133 5.60 7.74 -19.20
C HIS A 133 5.92 8.88 -18.23
N THR A 134 5.40 8.75 -17.02
CA THR A 134 5.82 9.54 -15.86
C THR A 134 6.29 8.59 -14.78
N TYR A 135 7.33 8.98 -14.05
CA TYR A 135 7.98 8.10 -13.08
C TYR A 135 8.18 8.80 -11.74
N SER A 136 8.31 7.97 -10.70
CA SER A 136 8.74 8.40 -9.38
C SER A 136 9.76 7.41 -8.85
N GLN A 137 10.79 7.88 -8.15
CA GLN A 137 11.74 7.00 -7.49
C GLN A 137 12.25 7.59 -6.20
N GLY A 138 12.42 6.76 -5.19
CA GLY A 138 12.96 7.16 -3.90
C GLY A 138 12.39 6.36 -2.74
N ILE A 139 12.56 6.89 -1.54
CA ILE A 139 11.95 6.30 -0.34
C ILE A 139 10.47 6.66 -0.26
N GLY A 140 9.66 5.74 0.24
CA GLY A 140 8.29 6.04 0.64
C GLY A 140 8.18 6.39 2.11
N ASP A 141 6.95 6.33 2.60
CA ASP A 141 6.63 6.63 4.00
C ASP A 141 7.10 5.50 4.94
N MET A 142 8.06 5.83 5.80
CA MET A 142 8.62 4.94 6.80
C MET A 142 7.56 4.59 7.85
N ARG A 143 7.63 3.38 8.40
CA ARG A 143 6.77 2.94 9.49
C ARG A 143 7.57 2.51 10.71
N LEU A 144 7.13 2.95 11.87
CA LEU A 144 7.56 2.48 13.18
C LEU A 144 6.42 1.66 13.78
N THR A 145 6.70 0.50 14.34
CA THR A 145 5.68 -0.40 14.89
C THR A 145 6.10 -0.95 16.24
N ALA A 146 5.14 -1.14 17.13
CA ALA A 146 5.28 -1.91 18.35
C ALA A 146 4.17 -2.97 18.39
N SER A 147 4.51 -4.20 18.76
CA SER A 147 3.53 -5.28 18.90
C SER A 147 3.76 -6.09 20.16
N TYR A 148 2.68 -6.65 20.70
CA TYR A 148 2.67 -7.37 21.95
C TYR A 148 1.82 -8.64 21.88
N TRP A 149 2.44 -9.81 22.08
CA TRP A 149 1.73 -11.09 22.19
C TRP A 149 0.94 -11.19 23.50
N MET A 150 -0.31 -11.62 23.43
CA MET A 150 -1.21 -11.70 24.58
C MET A 150 -0.95 -12.91 25.47
N LEU A 151 -0.42 -13.99 24.91
CA LEU A 151 0.11 -15.13 25.65
C LEU A 151 1.62 -15.23 25.44
N ASN A 152 2.34 -15.78 26.42
CA ASN A 152 3.77 -16.02 26.28
C ASN A 152 4.01 -17.13 25.23
N PRO A 153 4.62 -16.81 24.07
CA PRO A 153 4.80 -17.79 22.99
C PRO A 153 5.75 -18.92 23.37
N TYR A 154 6.63 -18.76 24.36
CA TYR A 154 7.52 -19.84 24.84
C TYR A 154 6.79 -20.96 25.55
N LYS A 155 5.54 -20.74 25.98
CA LYS A 155 4.68 -21.82 26.49
C LYS A 155 4.03 -22.64 25.37
N LEU A 156 4.32 -22.34 24.11
CA LEU A 156 3.79 -22.99 22.92
C LEU A 156 2.26 -23.16 22.96
N PRO A 157 1.51 -22.06 23.23
CA PRO A 157 0.05 -22.16 23.28
C PRO A 157 -0.49 -22.53 21.89
N LYS A 158 -1.54 -23.36 21.85
CA LYS A 158 -2.19 -23.75 20.59
C LYS A 158 -2.87 -22.57 19.88
N PHE A 159 -3.13 -21.48 20.58
CA PHE A 159 -3.67 -20.25 20.03
C PHE A 159 -2.93 -19.08 20.66
N ASN A 160 -2.58 -18.08 19.88
CA ASN A 160 -2.09 -16.81 20.38
C ASN A 160 -2.41 -15.70 19.39
N PHE A 161 -2.44 -14.47 19.89
CA PHE A 161 -2.57 -13.28 19.07
C PHE A 161 -1.73 -12.15 19.65
N ALA A 162 -1.31 -11.24 18.78
CA ALA A 162 -0.61 -10.02 19.13
C ALA A 162 -1.43 -8.81 18.69
N LEU A 163 -1.43 -7.80 19.54
CA LEU A 163 -1.91 -6.47 19.21
C LEU A 163 -0.71 -5.59 18.90
N GLY A 164 -0.84 -4.73 17.91
CA GLY A 164 0.18 -3.78 17.54
C GLY A 164 -0.37 -2.40 17.26
N ALA A 165 0.51 -1.43 17.39
CA ALA A 165 0.28 -0.05 17.00
C ALA A 165 1.49 0.44 16.21
N GLY A 166 1.25 1.32 15.26
CA GLY A 166 2.32 1.89 14.45
C GLY A 166 2.11 3.35 14.10
N LEU A 167 3.22 3.98 13.72
CA LEU A 167 3.31 5.34 13.25
C LEU A 167 3.91 5.31 11.85
N LYS A 168 3.19 5.87 10.89
CA LYS A 168 3.67 6.14 9.53
C LYS A 168 4.21 7.56 9.49
N LEU A 169 5.46 7.72 9.09
CA LEU A 169 6.15 8.99 8.97
C LEU A 169 6.10 9.48 7.51
N PRO A 170 5.90 10.79 7.27
CA PRO A 170 5.82 11.37 5.93
C PRO A 170 7.21 11.57 5.31
N THR A 171 7.98 10.49 5.18
CA THR A 171 9.34 10.53 4.62
C THR A 171 9.35 10.47 3.10
N GLY A 172 8.31 9.92 2.48
CA GLY A 172 8.18 9.89 1.03
C GLY A 172 7.78 11.26 0.48
N ASN A 173 8.35 11.65 -0.66
CA ASN A 173 7.98 12.91 -1.30
C ASN A 173 6.53 12.81 -1.85
N PRO A 174 5.59 13.67 -1.38
CA PRO A 174 4.21 13.65 -1.85
C PRO A 174 3.99 14.42 -3.16
N GLY A 175 4.99 15.15 -3.64
CA GLY A 175 4.92 16.05 -4.79
C GLY A 175 6.05 15.82 -5.79
N VAL A 176 6.39 14.57 -6.06
CA VAL A 176 7.28 14.22 -7.17
C VAL A 176 6.65 14.77 -8.46
N THR A 177 7.45 15.45 -9.28
CA THR A 177 7.01 15.98 -10.56
C THR A 177 7.52 15.13 -11.72
N GLY A 178 6.81 15.21 -12.84
CA GLY A 178 7.17 14.55 -14.07
C GLY A 178 6.78 15.41 -15.27
N ASP A 179 7.30 15.03 -16.42
CA ASP A 179 7.11 15.74 -17.68
C ASP A 179 5.87 15.22 -18.40
N PHE A 180 4.92 16.12 -18.66
CA PHE A 180 3.69 15.82 -19.36
C PHE A 180 3.69 16.47 -20.74
N HIS A 181 3.79 15.64 -21.76
CA HIS A 181 3.65 16.02 -23.16
C HIS A 181 2.24 16.52 -23.51
N LYS A 182 2.17 17.67 -24.18
CA LYS A 182 0.95 18.32 -24.66
C LYS A 182 1.15 18.81 -26.08
N LEU A 183 0.04 18.96 -26.80
CA LEU A 183 0.03 19.53 -28.14
C LEU A 183 -0.53 20.94 -28.08
N ASN A 184 0.18 21.90 -28.69
CA ASN A 184 -0.37 23.23 -28.91
C ASN A 184 -1.42 23.21 -30.05
N LYS A 185 -1.99 24.38 -30.40
CA LYS A 185 -3.00 24.49 -31.45
C LYS A 185 -2.47 24.06 -32.83
N GLU A 186 -1.17 24.22 -33.03
CA GLU A 186 -0.43 23.85 -34.24
C GLU A 186 0.02 22.38 -34.25
N LYS A 187 -0.42 21.57 -33.28
CA LYS A 187 -0.05 20.15 -33.08
C LYS A 187 1.44 19.92 -32.86
N GLN A 188 2.15 20.90 -32.31
CA GLN A 188 3.53 20.76 -31.89
C GLN A 188 3.60 20.31 -30.43
N ASP A 189 4.50 19.37 -30.15
CA ASP A 189 4.76 18.86 -28.80
C ASP A 189 5.43 19.91 -27.92
N TYR A 190 4.95 20.04 -26.69
CA TYR A 190 5.62 20.76 -25.62
C TYR A 190 5.42 20.03 -24.30
N VAL A 191 6.32 20.29 -23.34
CA VAL A 191 6.31 19.62 -22.04
C VAL A 191 5.87 20.58 -20.94
N ILE A 192 5.06 20.05 -20.04
CA ILE A 192 4.67 20.70 -18.79
C ILE A 192 5.19 19.86 -17.63
N ASN A 193 6.01 20.46 -16.76
CA ASN A 193 6.44 19.80 -15.53
C ASN A 193 5.39 20.06 -14.43
N LYS A 194 4.79 18.99 -13.90
CA LYS A 194 3.80 19.08 -12.81
C LYS A 194 3.83 17.82 -11.94
N PRO A 195 3.19 17.82 -10.75
CA PRO A 195 3.15 16.65 -9.90
C PRO A 195 2.59 15.42 -10.63
N VAL A 196 3.26 14.28 -10.45
CA VAL A 196 2.80 13.00 -10.99
C VAL A 196 1.48 12.59 -10.32
N ASP A 197 0.75 11.70 -10.99
CA ASP A 197 -0.52 11.21 -10.46
C ASP A 197 -0.34 10.59 -9.08
N GLN A 198 -1.34 10.78 -8.24
CA GLN A 198 -1.29 10.35 -6.86
C GLN A 198 -0.96 8.85 -6.74
N SER A 199 -1.37 7.99 -7.66
CA SER A 199 -1.09 6.55 -7.59
C SER A 199 0.41 6.19 -7.65
N ILE A 200 1.26 7.09 -8.14
CA ILE A 200 2.71 6.89 -8.24
C ILE A 200 3.49 7.91 -7.39
N GLN A 201 2.86 8.63 -6.46
CA GLN A 201 3.60 9.44 -5.50
C GLN A 201 4.28 8.55 -4.44
N LEU A 202 5.46 8.96 -3.95
CA LEU A 202 6.26 8.16 -3.02
C LEU A 202 5.70 8.17 -1.60
N GLY A 203 5.06 9.28 -1.20
CA GLY A 203 4.40 9.42 0.10
C GLY A 203 3.10 10.20 -0.03
N ASP A 204 2.36 10.28 1.08
CA ASP A 204 1.16 11.14 1.14
C ASP A 204 1.41 12.46 1.89
N GLY A 205 2.57 12.63 2.53
CA GLY A 205 2.94 13.87 3.24
C GLY A 205 2.25 14.06 4.59
N GLY A 206 1.51 13.06 5.07
CA GLY A 206 0.85 13.04 6.38
C GLY A 206 1.43 11.97 7.31
N VAL A 207 1.41 12.28 8.61
CA VAL A 207 1.67 11.29 9.65
C VAL A 207 0.45 10.40 9.77
N GLY A 208 0.62 9.09 9.68
CA GLY A 208 -0.46 8.12 9.84
C GLY A 208 -0.27 7.28 11.11
N PHE A 209 -1.36 6.68 11.59
CA PHE A 209 -1.36 5.77 12.72
C PHE A 209 -1.97 4.44 12.29
N SER A 210 -1.37 3.33 12.72
CA SER A 210 -1.89 2.00 12.43
C SER A 210 -2.27 1.26 13.71
N LEU A 211 -3.38 0.52 13.64
CA LEU A 211 -3.73 -0.56 14.56
C LEU A 211 -3.53 -1.89 13.84
N GLU A 212 -2.89 -2.82 14.52
CA GLU A 212 -2.42 -4.07 13.92
C GLU A 212 -2.83 -5.24 14.80
N LEU A 213 -3.20 -6.32 14.15
CA LEU A 213 -3.61 -7.55 14.80
C LEU A 213 -3.02 -8.70 14.00
N GLN A 214 -2.42 -9.67 14.69
CA GLN A 214 -2.00 -10.90 14.07
C GLN A 214 -2.23 -12.06 15.03
N GLY A 215 -2.47 -13.25 14.51
CA GLY A 215 -2.60 -14.41 15.37
C GLY A 215 -2.63 -15.72 14.61
N TYR A 216 -2.54 -16.79 15.38
CA TYR A 216 -2.55 -18.15 14.89
C TYR A 216 -3.35 -19.08 15.80
N ALA A 217 -3.88 -20.15 15.23
CA ALA A 217 -4.57 -21.23 15.91
C ALA A 217 -4.16 -22.57 15.30
N GLN A 218 -3.56 -23.45 16.09
CA GLN A 218 -3.34 -24.84 15.74
C GLN A 218 -4.69 -25.57 15.78
N LEU A 219 -5.20 -25.94 14.60
CA LEU A 219 -6.49 -26.63 14.45
C LEU A 219 -6.32 -28.15 14.60
N THR A 220 -5.22 -28.69 14.06
CA THR A 220 -4.83 -30.10 14.15
C THR A 220 -3.33 -30.21 14.42
N LYS A 221 -2.77 -31.42 14.51
CA LYS A 221 -1.32 -31.59 14.68
C LYS A 221 -0.51 -31.02 13.50
N THR A 222 -1.10 -30.92 12.31
CA THR A 222 -0.41 -30.52 11.06
C THR A 222 -1.03 -29.29 10.40
N THR A 223 -2.12 -28.74 10.95
CA THR A 223 -2.85 -27.62 10.35
C THR A 223 -2.91 -26.46 11.33
N THR A 224 -2.45 -25.29 10.88
CA THR A 224 -2.51 -24.03 11.62
C THR A 224 -3.23 -22.98 10.78
N ALA A 225 -4.26 -22.37 11.34
CA ALA A 225 -4.87 -21.18 10.78
C ALA A 225 -4.13 -19.94 11.29
N TYR A 226 -4.04 -18.91 10.46
CA TYR A 226 -3.50 -17.61 10.83
C TYR A 226 -4.41 -16.49 10.33
N PHE A 227 -4.32 -15.33 10.95
CA PHE A 227 -5.03 -14.13 10.53
C PHE A 227 -4.19 -12.89 10.79
N ASN A 228 -4.40 -11.87 9.96
CA ASN A 228 -3.81 -10.56 10.13
C ASN A 228 -4.89 -9.49 9.89
N GLY A 229 -4.89 -8.46 10.72
CA GLY A 229 -5.73 -7.28 10.62
C GLY A 229 -4.85 -6.04 10.63
N TYR A 230 -5.18 -5.09 9.77
CA TYR A 230 -4.45 -3.82 9.64
C TYR A 230 -5.44 -2.70 9.38
N TYR A 231 -5.35 -1.64 10.17
CA TYR A 231 -6.13 -0.43 9.97
C TYR A 231 -5.21 0.78 10.09
N LEU A 232 -5.00 1.48 8.98
CA LEU A 232 -4.24 2.72 8.93
C LEU A 232 -5.20 3.90 8.79
N PHE A 233 -5.03 4.92 9.61
CA PHE A 233 -5.73 6.18 9.49
C PHE A 233 -4.74 7.34 9.44
N ASN A 234 -5.02 8.32 8.59
CA ASN A 234 -4.21 9.53 8.41
C ASN A 234 -5.11 10.74 8.66
N PRO A 235 -4.91 11.50 9.75
CA PRO A 235 -5.75 12.66 10.08
C PRO A 235 -5.52 13.85 9.14
N LYS A 236 -4.46 13.86 8.35
CA LYS A 236 -4.15 14.97 7.43
C LYS A 236 -4.97 14.82 6.15
N GLU A 237 -5.85 15.78 5.91
CA GLU A 237 -6.74 15.79 4.74
C GLU A 237 -6.02 16.14 3.43
N THR A 238 -5.16 17.17 3.45
CA THR A 238 -4.45 17.66 2.26
C THR A 238 -2.95 17.73 2.49
N ASN A 239 -2.16 17.52 1.43
CA ASN A 239 -0.71 17.50 1.48
C ASN A 239 -0.05 18.75 0.89
N ASN A 240 -0.84 19.79 0.59
CA ASN A 240 -0.43 21.06 -0.02
C ASN A 240 0.25 20.94 -1.40
N VAL A 241 0.09 19.80 -2.09
CA VAL A 241 0.58 19.61 -3.47
C VAL A 241 -0.53 19.95 -4.45
N LEU A 242 -0.32 20.98 -5.27
CA LEU A 242 -1.25 21.38 -6.32
C LEU A 242 -1.13 20.44 -7.53
N ARG A 243 -2.16 19.62 -7.77
CA ARG A 243 -2.19 18.66 -8.89
C ARG A 243 -2.19 19.33 -10.27
N SER A 244 -2.73 20.54 -10.37
CA SER A 244 -2.83 21.29 -11.63
C SER A 244 -2.50 22.75 -11.35
N PRO A 245 -1.20 23.10 -11.22
CA PRO A 245 -0.77 24.46 -10.91
C PRO A 245 -1.15 25.48 -12.01
N GLU A 246 -1.54 25.00 -13.19
CA GLU A 246 -1.97 25.79 -14.34
C GLU A 246 -3.48 25.99 -14.42
N ALA A 247 -4.27 25.32 -13.56
CA ALA A 247 -5.72 25.51 -13.54
C ALA A 247 -6.03 26.85 -12.85
N THR A 248 -6.18 27.91 -13.65
CA THR A 248 -6.79 29.15 -13.20
C THR A 248 -8.25 28.90 -12.85
N THR A 249 -8.64 29.22 -11.61
CA THR A 249 -10.04 29.33 -11.17
C THR A 249 -10.78 30.42 -11.90
#